data_AF-A0A8B8GBR1-F1
#
_entry.id   AF-A0A8B8GBR1-F1
#
_cell.length_a   1.000
_cell.length_b   1.000
_cell.length_c   1.000
_cell.angle_alpha   90.00
_cell.angle_beta   90.00
_cell.angle_gamma   90.00
#
_symmetry.space_group_name_H-M   'P 1'
#
loop_
_entity.id
_entity.type
_entity.pdbx_description
1 polymer ?
#
loop_
_entity_poly.entity_id
_entity_poly.type
_entity_poly.pdbx_seq_one_letter_code
_entity_poly.pdbx_strand_id
1 'polypeptide(L)'
;MTHKSSVEALDRTLRDLRNKNTLMGGCTVLFSGDFRQILPVVVRGTRADEVNASLKRSYIWPDITKLKLKTNMRILSSDQGNKTFADALLRVGNGQSLTRNGKIDLSELCFLMSNFMDLIENVYPDLPNISTKTPSWLQERAILSPTNDQVNKINDMILLKFNAPTKDYYSIDTVLDAEEAIHYPTEFLNSLSPSGTPPHKLILKIGSPIILLRNLSPPKLCNGTRLQIKSLKNCLLECIILTGCGAGEMVLVPRMPMIPTNLPFQFKRHQFPVKLSFAMTINKAQGQTLNVADLDLTVQCFSHGQLYVALSRVTCKQNLFVMAPEGETLNVVYPEIFNT
;
A
#
# COMPACT_ATOMS: atom_id res chain seq x y z
N MET A 1 0.86 -7.19 9.16
CA MET A 1 1.95 -7.27 8.16
C MET A 1 3.32 -7.72 8.70
N THR A 2 3.73 -7.45 9.94
CA THR A 2 5.06 -7.92 10.43
C THR A 2 5.11 -9.43 10.63
N HIS A 3 6.10 -10.09 10.02
CA HIS A 3 6.34 -11.53 10.18
C HIS A 3 6.82 -11.84 11.61
N LYS A 4 6.33 -12.91 12.23
CA LYS A 4 6.68 -13.29 13.61
C LYS A 4 8.18 -13.47 13.81
N SER A 5 8.87 -14.03 12.82
CA SER A 5 10.32 -14.26 12.89
C SER A 5 11.13 -12.98 13.08
N SER A 6 10.64 -11.81 12.61
CA SER A 6 11.29 -10.53 12.88
C SER A 6 11.18 -10.13 14.37
N VAL A 7 10.03 -10.42 14.99
CA VAL A 7 9.80 -10.16 16.41
C VAL A 7 10.58 -11.16 17.28
N GLU A 8 10.63 -12.43 16.87
CA GLU A 8 11.41 -13.47 17.53
C GLU A 8 12.92 -13.28 17.37
N ALA A 9 13.36 -12.70 16.26
CA ALA A 9 14.74 -12.26 16.09
C ALA A 9 15.05 -11.08 17.03
N LEU A 10 14.17 -10.08 17.11
CA LEU A 10 14.32 -8.96 18.04
C LEU A 10 14.43 -9.46 19.50
N ASP A 11 13.57 -10.39 19.92
CA ASP A 11 13.65 -10.99 21.26
C ASP A 11 15.02 -11.63 21.50
N ARG A 12 15.47 -12.53 20.62
CA ARG A 12 16.79 -13.18 20.73
C ARG A 12 17.93 -12.17 20.78
N THR A 13 17.92 -11.16 19.90
CA THR A 13 18.94 -10.11 19.86
C THR A 13 18.95 -9.29 21.15
N LEU A 14 17.79 -8.94 21.70
CA LEU A 14 17.72 -8.17 22.95
C LEU A 14 18.17 -8.99 24.17
N ARG A 15 17.88 -10.29 24.20
CA ARG A 15 18.37 -11.18 25.26
C ARG A 15 19.89 -11.27 25.27
N ASP A 16 20.47 -11.43 24.08
CA ASP A 16 21.92 -11.50 23.88
C ASP A 16 22.60 -10.17 24.25
N LEU A 17 22.20 -9.05 23.63
CA LEU A 17 22.80 -7.74 23.86
C LEU A 17 22.70 -7.26 25.33
N ARG A 18 21.68 -7.72 26.06
CA ARG A 18 21.43 -7.30 27.45
C ARG A 18 21.87 -8.34 28.47
N ASN A 19 22.37 -9.49 28.02
CA ASN A 19 22.70 -10.65 28.86
C ASN A 19 21.56 -11.00 29.83
N LYS A 20 20.32 -11.04 29.32
CA LYS A 20 19.10 -11.31 30.09
C LYS A 20 18.22 -12.30 29.35
N ASN A 21 18.02 -13.49 29.92
CA ASN A 21 17.22 -14.55 29.32
C ASN A 21 15.69 -14.31 29.38
N THR A 22 15.24 -13.25 30.05
CA THR A 22 13.85 -12.82 30.06
C THR A 22 13.39 -12.33 28.69
N LEU A 23 12.11 -12.47 28.37
CA LEU A 23 11.50 -11.96 27.13
C LEU A 23 11.94 -10.51 26.84
N MET A 24 12.28 -10.24 25.59
CA MET A 24 12.81 -8.99 25.04
C MET A 24 14.04 -8.45 25.80
N GLY A 25 14.84 -9.32 26.41
CA GLY A 25 15.96 -8.91 27.27
C GLY A 25 15.53 -8.06 28.47
N GLY A 26 14.27 -8.18 28.89
CA GLY A 26 13.67 -7.35 29.94
C GLY A 26 13.32 -5.93 29.51
N CYS A 27 13.25 -5.65 28.21
CA CYS A 27 12.73 -4.39 27.68
C CYS A 27 11.20 -4.41 27.66
N THR A 28 10.58 -3.30 28.01
CA THR A 28 9.15 -3.07 27.75
C THR A 28 8.94 -2.83 26.26
N VAL A 29 8.17 -3.70 25.60
CA VAL A 29 7.85 -3.59 24.18
C VAL A 29 6.34 -3.46 24.00
N LEU A 30 5.91 -2.41 23.28
CA LEU A 30 4.51 -2.18 22.94
C LEU A 30 4.26 -2.60 21.48
N PHE A 31 3.38 -3.58 21.29
CA PHE A 31 2.85 -3.92 19.98
C PHE A 31 1.50 -3.23 19.78
N SER A 32 1.32 -2.60 18.62
CA SER A 32 0.05 -2.01 18.20
C SER A 32 -0.30 -2.50 16.80
N GLY A 33 -1.55 -2.89 16.60
CA GLY A 33 -2.02 -3.41 15.32
C GLY A 33 -3.44 -3.97 15.42
N ASP A 34 -3.96 -4.37 14.27
CA ASP A 34 -5.30 -4.93 14.12
C ASP A 34 -5.23 -6.17 13.22
N PHE A 35 -5.59 -7.32 13.78
CA PHE A 35 -5.55 -8.61 13.09
C PHE A 35 -6.71 -8.82 12.12
N ARG A 36 -7.64 -7.86 11.99
CA ARG A 36 -8.61 -7.81 10.88
C ARG A 36 -7.99 -7.25 9.60
N GLN A 37 -6.84 -6.60 9.71
CA GLN A 37 -6.11 -6.05 8.57
C GLN A 37 -5.17 -7.09 7.97
N ILE A 38 -4.48 -6.70 6.90
CA ILE A 38 -3.66 -7.62 6.11
C ILE A 38 -2.54 -8.25 6.95
N LEU A 39 -2.46 -9.58 6.82
CA LEU A 39 -1.46 -10.43 7.46
C LEU A 39 -0.08 -10.27 6.81
N PRO A 40 0.99 -10.84 7.38
CA PRO A 40 2.28 -10.89 6.72
C PRO A 40 2.19 -11.63 5.38
N VAL A 41 2.73 -11.04 4.32
CA VAL A 41 2.75 -11.66 2.99
C VAL A 41 3.81 -12.76 2.97
N VAL A 42 3.40 -13.99 2.68
CA VAL A 42 4.32 -15.13 2.50
C VAL A 42 4.36 -15.46 1.01
N VAL A 43 5.50 -15.22 0.37
CA VAL A 43 5.68 -15.44 -1.07
C VAL A 43 5.54 -16.92 -1.39
N ARG A 44 4.62 -17.28 -2.30
CA ARG A 44 4.26 -18.66 -2.64
C ARG A 44 3.74 -19.47 -1.44
N GLY A 45 3.28 -18.79 -0.38
CA GLY A 45 2.69 -19.41 0.78
C GLY A 45 1.21 -19.74 0.58
N THR A 46 0.72 -20.65 1.41
CA THR A 46 -0.71 -20.95 1.56
C THR A 46 -1.34 -20.06 2.64
N ARG A 47 -2.67 -20.09 2.75
CA ARG A 47 -3.41 -19.50 3.88
C ARG A 47 -2.83 -19.93 5.24
N ALA A 48 -2.46 -21.20 5.39
CA ALA A 48 -1.87 -21.72 6.62
C ALA A 48 -0.53 -21.07 6.92
N ASP A 49 0.30 -20.85 5.90
CA ASP A 49 1.60 -20.18 6.04
C ASP A 49 1.43 -18.72 6.45
N GLU A 50 0.47 -17.98 5.87
CA GLU A 50 0.17 -16.59 6.27
C GLU A 50 -0.28 -16.48 7.73
N VAL A 51 -1.17 -17.40 8.16
CA VAL A 51 -1.60 -17.47 9.56
C VAL A 51 -0.41 -17.81 10.46
N ASN A 52 0.41 -18.79 10.08
CA ASN A 52 1.61 -19.21 10.81
C ASN A 52 2.69 -18.13 10.89
N ALA A 53 2.77 -17.24 9.91
CA ALA A 53 3.66 -16.09 9.89
C ALA A 53 3.21 -14.97 10.84
N SER A 54 1.97 -14.96 11.30
CA SER A 54 1.45 -13.91 12.17
C SER A 54 2.05 -13.95 13.59
N LEU A 55 2.13 -12.78 14.23
CA LEU A 55 2.60 -12.66 15.62
C LEU A 55 1.82 -13.56 16.59
N LYS A 56 0.54 -13.83 16.31
CA LYS A 56 -0.30 -14.72 17.15
C LYS A 56 0.18 -16.16 17.19
N ARG A 57 1.01 -16.57 16.23
CA ARG A 57 1.61 -17.91 16.15
C ARG A 57 3.07 -17.93 16.63
N SER A 58 3.50 -16.86 17.31
CA SER A 58 4.81 -16.78 17.96
C SER A 58 4.76 -17.38 19.36
N TYR A 59 5.88 -17.94 19.82
CA TYR A 59 6.06 -18.33 21.23
C TYR A 59 5.94 -17.15 22.21
N ILE A 60 6.09 -15.92 21.71
CA ILE A 60 5.99 -14.69 22.49
C ILE A 60 4.52 -14.34 22.81
N TRP A 61 3.58 -14.77 21.97
CA TRP A 61 2.17 -14.35 22.05
C TRP A 61 1.46 -14.66 23.36
N PRO A 62 1.64 -15.85 23.98
CA PRO A 62 1.01 -16.18 25.26
C PRO A 62 1.40 -15.22 26.40
N ASP A 63 2.60 -14.66 26.36
CA ASP A 63 3.14 -13.77 27.41
C ASP A 63 2.76 -12.29 27.20
N ILE A 64 2.08 -11.95 26.10
CA ILE A 64 1.68 -10.57 25.80
C ILE A 64 0.41 -10.21 26.58
N THR A 65 0.47 -9.10 27.32
CA THR A 65 -0.72 -8.48 27.91
C THR A 65 -1.55 -7.79 26.82
N LYS A 66 -2.82 -8.19 26.69
CA LYS A 66 -3.71 -7.75 25.60
C LYS A 66 -4.56 -6.55 26.05
N LEU A 67 -4.30 -5.39 25.48
CA LEU A 67 -5.12 -4.18 25.66
C LEU A 67 -5.97 -3.92 24.40
N LYS A 68 -7.23 -3.49 24.57
CA LYS A 68 -8.17 -3.25 23.45
C LYS A 68 -8.64 -1.79 23.46
N LEU A 69 -8.40 -1.09 22.35
CA LEU A 69 -9.02 0.21 22.08
C LEU A 69 -10.41 -0.04 21.47
N LYS A 70 -11.44 0.64 22.00
CA LYS A 70 -12.84 0.47 21.56
C LYS A 70 -13.36 1.65 20.73
N THR A 71 -12.81 2.85 20.96
CA THR A 71 -13.27 4.08 20.31
C THR A 71 -12.56 4.24 18.96
N ASN A 72 -13.33 4.28 17.87
CA ASN A 72 -12.81 4.59 16.54
C ASN A 72 -12.64 6.10 16.39
N MET A 73 -11.39 6.56 16.37
CA MET A 73 -11.06 7.99 16.23
C MET A 73 -11.05 8.48 14.77
N ARG A 74 -11.06 7.57 13.78
CA ARG A 74 -11.06 7.93 12.35
C ARG A 74 -12.45 8.34 11.87
N ILE A 75 -13.47 7.62 12.33
CA ILE A 75 -14.87 7.88 12.00
C ILE A 75 -15.47 8.69 13.15
N LEU A 76 -15.62 10.01 12.95
CA LEU A 76 -16.21 10.90 13.93
C LEU A 76 -17.66 10.47 14.19
N SER A 77 -17.91 9.99 15.41
CA SER A 77 -19.14 9.28 15.81
C SER A 77 -20.31 10.22 16.12
N SER A 78 -20.20 11.51 15.80
CA SER A 78 -21.22 12.52 16.07
C SER A 78 -22.51 12.27 15.27
N ASP A 79 -22.40 11.66 14.09
CA ASP A 79 -23.56 11.35 13.23
C ASP A 79 -23.97 9.88 13.30
N GLN A 80 -25.29 9.62 13.37
CA GLN A 80 -25.84 8.27 13.43
C GLN A 80 -25.43 7.40 12.22
N GLY A 81 -25.32 7.99 11.03
CA GLY A 81 -24.87 7.28 9.82
C GLY A 81 -23.43 6.77 9.91
N ASN A 82 -22.55 7.50 10.62
CA ASN A 82 -21.16 7.12 10.84
C ASN A 82 -21.03 5.94 11.81
N LYS A 83 -21.92 5.82 12.80
CA LYS A 83 -21.99 4.65 13.69
C LYS A 83 -22.39 3.39 12.92
N THR A 84 -23.46 3.46 12.13
CA THR A 84 -23.91 2.33 11.30
C THR A 84 -22.80 1.87 10.33
N PHE A 85 -22.08 2.82 9.72
CA PHE A 85 -20.95 2.51 8.86
C PHE A 85 -19.80 1.84 9.63
N ALA A 86 -19.44 2.33 10.81
CA ALA A 86 -18.40 1.72 11.64
C ALA A 86 -18.74 0.27 12.05
N ASP A 87 -20.00 0.00 12.41
CA ASP A 87 -20.46 -1.35 12.73
C ASP A 87 -20.45 -2.26 11.50
N ALA A 88 -20.86 -1.74 10.34
CA ALA A 88 -20.78 -2.47 9.07
C ALA A 88 -19.33 -2.83 8.70
N LEU A 89 -18.37 -1.91 8.89
CA LEU A 89 -16.95 -2.20 8.70
C LEU A 89 -16.46 -3.31 9.63
N LEU A 90 -16.89 -3.32 10.90
CA LEU A 90 -16.53 -4.39 11.84
C LEU A 90 -17.10 -5.74 11.40
N ARG A 91 -18.32 -5.78 10.86
CA ARG A 91 -18.90 -7.00 10.27
C ARG A 91 -18.03 -7.51 9.12
N VAL A 92 -17.60 -6.63 8.21
CA VAL A 92 -16.68 -7.00 7.11
C VAL A 92 -15.38 -7.57 7.67
N GLY A 93 -14.73 -6.88 8.61
CA GLY A 93 -13.46 -7.32 9.18
C GLY A 93 -13.53 -8.62 10.00
N ASN A 94 -14.71 -8.95 10.54
CA ASN A 94 -14.96 -10.22 11.22
C ASN A 94 -15.40 -11.36 10.27
N GLY A 95 -15.58 -11.08 8.97
CA GLY A 95 -16.07 -12.07 8.00
C GLY A 95 -17.54 -12.41 8.17
N GLN A 96 -18.35 -11.47 8.65
CA GLN A 96 -19.80 -11.61 8.83
C GLN A 96 -20.56 -11.09 7.61
N SER A 97 -21.85 -11.42 7.50
CA SER A 97 -22.75 -10.95 6.42
C SER A 97 -22.29 -11.37 5.01
N LEU A 98 -21.70 -12.57 4.89
CA LEU A 98 -21.32 -13.14 3.59
C LEU A 98 -22.52 -13.73 2.87
N THR A 99 -22.60 -13.52 1.56
CA THR A 99 -23.50 -14.25 0.67
C THR A 99 -23.02 -15.69 0.48
N ARG A 100 -23.82 -16.53 -0.19
CA ARG A 100 -23.51 -17.97 -0.38
C ARG A 100 -22.13 -18.25 -1.01
N ASN A 101 -21.57 -17.28 -1.73
CA ASN A 101 -20.29 -17.43 -2.45
C ASN A 101 -19.10 -16.79 -1.70
N GLY A 102 -19.26 -16.41 -0.43
CA GLY A 102 -18.22 -15.68 0.31
C GLY A 102 -18.04 -14.22 -0.15
N LYS A 103 -18.96 -13.72 -0.97
CA LYS A 103 -19.02 -12.31 -1.37
C LYS A 103 -19.78 -11.49 -0.32
N ILE A 104 -19.70 -10.17 -0.42
CA ILE A 104 -20.49 -9.22 0.34
C ILE A 104 -21.12 -8.19 -0.61
N ASP A 105 -22.37 -7.82 -0.33
CA ASP A 105 -23.05 -6.69 -0.99
C ASP A 105 -22.51 -5.37 -0.44
N LEU A 106 -22.08 -4.50 -1.35
CA LEU A 106 -21.47 -3.21 -1.03
C LEU A 106 -22.48 -2.06 -0.98
N SER A 107 -23.74 -2.28 -1.33
CA SER A 107 -24.78 -1.24 -1.42
C SER A 107 -25.00 -0.52 -0.08
N GLU A 108 -24.89 -1.23 1.04
CA GLU A 108 -24.98 -0.63 2.38
C GLU A 108 -23.69 0.09 2.82
N LEU A 109 -22.56 -0.22 2.19
CA LEU A 109 -21.21 0.19 2.63
C LEU A 109 -20.68 1.42 1.89
N CYS A 110 -21.06 1.62 0.63
CA CYS A 110 -20.48 2.67 -0.21
C CYS A 110 -21.42 3.10 -1.34
N PHE A 111 -21.00 4.12 -2.10
CA PHE A 111 -21.65 4.47 -3.35
C PHE A 111 -21.07 3.67 -4.52
N LEU A 112 -21.92 2.87 -5.16
CA LEU A 112 -21.52 2.05 -6.30
C LEU A 112 -21.44 2.89 -7.58
N MET A 113 -20.36 2.70 -8.32
CA MET A 113 -20.12 3.39 -9.59
C MET A 113 -20.22 2.44 -10.77
N SER A 114 -20.91 2.89 -11.82
CA SER A 114 -21.10 2.16 -13.08
C SER A 114 -20.05 2.49 -14.12
N ASN A 115 -19.39 3.65 -14.02
CA ASN A 115 -18.38 4.13 -14.95
C ASN A 115 -17.04 4.37 -14.23
N PHE A 116 -15.97 3.85 -14.82
CA PHE A 116 -14.61 4.01 -14.31
C PHE A 116 -14.10 5.46 -14.40
N MET A 117 -14.58 6.24 -15.37
CA MET A 117 -14.19 7.65 -15.47
C MET A 117 -14.76 8.51 -14.35
N ASP A 118 -16.03 8.28 -13.99
CA ASP A 118 -16.69 8.97 -12.89
C ASP A 118 -15.95 8.70 -11.57
N LEU A 119 -15.47 7.46 -11.38
CA LEU A 119 -14.60 7.07 -10.26
C LEU A 119 -13.33 7.94 -10.21
N ILE A 120 -12.63 8.10 -11.34
CA ILE A 120 -11.45 8.98 -11.37
C ILE A 120 -11.80 10.43 -11.05
N GLU A 121 -12.90 10.95 -11.61
CA GLU A 121 -13.31 12.34 -11.46
C GLU A 121 -13.79 12.67 -10.03
N ASN A 122 -14.34 11.70 -9.30
CA ASN A 122 -14.69 11.85 -7.87
C ASN A 122 -13.46 12.08 -6.99
N VAL A 123 -12.39 11.31 -7.21
CA VAL A 123 -11.13 11.49 -6.47
C VAL A 123 -10.39 12.73 -6.96
N TYR A 124 -10.26 12.88 -8.27
CA TYR A 124 -9.45 13.92 -8.91
C TYR A 124 -10.32 14.81 -9.80
N PRO A 125 -11.19 15.65 -9.21
CA PRO A 125 -11.90 16.66 -9.98
C PRO A 125 -10.89 17.62 -10.59
N ASP A 126 -11.15 18.06 -11.82
CA ASP A 126 -10.25 18.94 -12.57
C ASP A 126 -8.86 18.29 -12.86
N LEU A 127 -8.90 17.03 -13.28
CA LEU A 127 -7.74 16.19 -13.63
C LEU A 127 -6.73 16.90 -14.56
N PRO A 128 -7.14 17.64 -15.61
CA PRO A 128 -6.19 18.33 -16.49
C PRO A 128 -5.27 19.31 -15.73
N ASN A 129 -5.77 19.96 -14.67
CA ASN A 129 -5.07 21.03 -13.95
C ASN A 129 -4.46 20.56 -12.61
N ILE A 130 -4.25 19.26 -12.41
CA ILE A 130 -3.65 18.68 -11.19
C ILE A 130 -2.30 19.35 -10.80
N SER A 131 -1.53 19.86 -11.77
CA SER A 131 -0.24 20.51 -11.58
C SER A 131 -0.34 21.77 -10.72
N THR A 132 -1.51 22.41 -10.72
CA THR A 132 -1.78 23.63 -9.97
C THR A 132 -2.31 23.36 -8.56
N LYS A 133 -2.65 22.11 -8.24
CA LYS A 133 -3.23 21.74 -6.94
C LYS A 133 -2.17 21.71 -5.84
N THR A 134 -2.60 22.06 -4.64
CA THR A 134 -1.72 22.11 -3.46
C THR A 134 -1.28 20.71 -3.03
N PRO A 135 -0.13 20.60 -2.33
CA PRO A 135 0.30 19.34 -1.71
C PRO A 135 -0.78 18.73 -0.80
N SER A 136 -1.45 19.55 0.02
CA SER A 136 -2.53 19.10 0.91
C SER A 136 -3.70 18.46 0.14
N TRP A 137 -4.07 19.01 -1.01
CA TRP A 137 -5.15 18.46 -1.82
C TRP A 137 -4.82 17.06 -2.37
N LEU A 138 -3.57 16.82 -2.78
CA LEU A 138 -3.11 15.50 -3.24
C LEU A 138 -2.90 14.51 -2.10
N GLN A 139 -2.51 14.99 -0.91
CA GLN A 139 -2.25 14.17 0.26
C GLN A 139 -3.49 13.37 0.69
N GLU A 140 -4.66 14.00 0.62
CA GLU A 140 -5.89 13.49 1.22
C GLU A 140 -6.65 12.51 0.32
N ARG A 141 -6.11 12.20 -0.87
CA ARG A 141 -6.84 11.51 -1.94
C ARG A 141 -6.02 10.41 -2.59
N ALA A 142 -6.66 9.28 -2.91
CA ALA A 142 -6.07 8.20 -3.70
C ALA A 142 -7.14 7.23 -4.23
N ILE A 143 -6.86 6.60 -5.36
CA ILE A 143 -7.61 5.42 -5.83
C ILE A 143 -6.90 4.17 -5.31
N LEU A 144 -7.66 3.20 -4.81
CA LEU A 144 -7.14 1.96 -4.25
C LEU A 144 -7.59 0.77 -5.09
N SER A 145 -6.66 -0.15 -5.36
CA SER A 145 -6.99 -1.42 -6.03
C SER A 145 -6.27 -2.60 -5.35
N PRO A 146 -6.77 -3.84 -5.49
CA PRO A 146 -6.10 -5.01 -4.91
C PRO A 146 -4.73 -5.33 -5.53
N THR A 147 -4.55 -5.10 -6.84
CA THR A 147 -3.35 -5.55 -7.57
C THR A 147 -2.49 -4.39 -8.08
N ASN A 148 -1.18 -4.65 -8.25
CA ASN A 148 -0.27 -3.66 -8.85
C ASN A 148 -0.61 -3.38 -10.32
N ASP A 149 -1.13 -4.37 -11.05
CA ASP A 149 -1.42 -4.23 -12.48
C ASP A 149 -2.58 -3.26 -12.72
N GLN A 150 -3.65 -3.35 -11.92
CA GLN A 150 -4.71 -2.33 -11.94
C GLN A 150 -4.12 -0.97 -11.60
N VAL A 151 -3.38 -0.85 -10.48
CA VAL A 151 -2.78 0.42 -10.05
C VAL A 151 -1.93 1.06 -11.15
N ASN A 152 -1.12 0.29 -11.87
CA ASN A 152 -0.31 0.80 -12.98
C ASN A 152 -1.22 1.32 -14.10
N LYS A 153 -2.22 0.53 -14.54
CA LYS A 153 -3.18 0.95 -15.58
C LYS A 153 -3.90 2.25 -15.19
N ILE A 154 -4.38 2.38 -13.96
CA ILE A 154 -5.06 3.59 -13.48
C ILE A 154 -4.12 4.79 -13.49
N ASN A 155 -2.91 4.62 -12.97
CA ASN A 155 -1.91 5.68 -12.97
C ASN A 155 -1.56 6.14 -14.40
N ASP A 156 -1.40 5.22 -15.34
CA ASP A 156 -1.10 5.54 -16.74
C ASP A 156 -2.27 6.28 -17.41
N MET A 157 -3.51 5.85 -17.17
CA MET A 157 -4.72 6.53 -17.66
C MET A 157 -4.83 7.97 -17.15
N ILE A 158 -4.59 8.18 -15.85
CA ILE A 158 -4.62 9.53 -15.25
C ILE A 158 -3.48 10.38 -15.80
N LEU A 159 -2.28 9.81 -15.96
CA LEU A 159 -1.14 10.52 -16.52
C LEU A 159 -1.41 11.02 -17.94
N LEU A 160 -2.13 10.26 -18.77
CA LEU A 160 -2.50 10.67 -20.13
C LEU A 160 -3.45 11.88 -20.14
N LYS A 161 -4.41 11.93 -19.22
CA LYS A 161 -5.39 13.03 -19.10
C LYS A 161 -4.85 14.29 -18.44
N PHE A 162 -3.69 14.18 -17.79
CA PHE A 162 -3.05 15.26 -17.06
C PHE A 162 -2.37 16.27 -18.00
N ASN A 163 -2.73 17.55 -17.97
CA ASN A 163 -2.18 18.56 -18.89
C ASN A 163 -0.86 19.14 -18.37
N ALA A 164 0.23 18.39 -18.57
CA ALA A 164 1.59 18.84 -18.30
C ALA A 164 2.58 18.13 -19.23
N PRO A 165 3.74 18.75 -19.56
CA PRO A 165 4.77 18.12 -20.37
C PRO A 165 5.28 16.82 -19.72
N THR A 166 5.35 15.76 -20.51
CA THR A 166 5.96 14.49 -20.09
C THR A 166 7.48 14.57 -20.13
N LYS A 167 8.13 13.90 -19.19
CA LYS A 167 9.54 13.55 -19.27
C LYS A 167 9.71 12.05 -19.08
N ASP A 168 10.42 11.45 -20.02
CA ASP A 168 10.68 10.02 -20.06
C ASP A 168 12.05 9.73 -19.43
N TYR A 169 12.08 8.76 -18.52
CA TYR A 169 13.29 8.29 -17.87
C TYR A 169 13.45 6.80 -18.12
N TYR A 170 14.46 6.44 -18.89
CA TYR A 170 14.84 5.05 -19.13
C TYR A 170 15.81 4.56 -18.05
N SER A 171 15.62 3.32 -17.61
CA SER A 171 16.54 2.65 -16.69
C SER A 171 17.76 2.12 -17.43
N ILE A 172 18.82 1.87 -16.65
CA ILE A 172 19.97 1.09 -17.10
C ILE A 172 19.90 -0.23 -16.37
N ASP A 173 19.71 -1.31 -17.14
CA ASP A 173 19.58 -2.67 -16.61
C ASP A 173 20.85 -3.46 -16.92
N THR A 174 21.36 -4.21 -15.94
CA THR A 174 22.62 -4.94 -16.07
C THR A 174 22.55 -6.23 -15.28
N VAL A 175 22.87 -7.37 -15.90
CA VAL A 175 23.01 -8.65 -15.19
C VAL A 175 24.19 -8.56 -14.20
N LEU A 176 24.06 -9.14 -13.02
CA LEU A 176 25.15 -9.12 -12.03
C LEU A 176 26.23 -10.15 -12.34
N ASP A 177 25.84 -11.28 -12.92
CA ASP A 177 26.74 -12.33 -13.39
C ASP A 177 27.00 -12.17 -14.91
N ALA A 178 28.27 -12.06 -15.28
CA ALA A 178 28.69 -11.90 -16.67
C ALA A 178 28.46 -13.18 -17.49
N GLU A 179 28.48 -14.36 -16.87
CA GLU A 179 28.22 -15.63 -17.56
C GLU A 179 26.73 -15.77 -17.92
N GLU A 180 25.85 -15.20 -17.10
CA GLU A 180 24.42 -15.14 -17.35
C GLU A 180 24.02 -14.09 -18.40
N ALA A 181 24.90 -13.12 -18.73
CA ALA A 181 24.60 -12.04 -19.65
C ALA A 181 24.26 -12.52 -21.08
N ILE A 182 24.77 -13.69 -21.47
CA ILE A 182 24.44 -14.33 -22.77
C ILE A 182 22.99 -14.83 -22.78
N HIS A 183 22.48 -15.26 -21.62
CA HIS A 183 21.14 -15.82 -21.48
C HIS A 183 20.05 -14.76 -21.30
N TYR A 184 20.42 -13.57 -20.81
CA TYR A 184 19.49 -12.50 -20.47
C TYR A 184 19.84 -11.19 -21.19
N PRO A 185 19.39 -11.01 -22.44
CA PRO A 185 19.65 -9.79 -23.20
C PRO A 185 18.97 -8.57 -22.56
N THR A 186 19.52 -7.38 -22.79
CA THR A 186 19.05 -6.12 -22.19
C THR A 186 17.57 -5.84 -22.53
N GLU A 187 17.12 -6.18 -23.74
CA GLU A 187 15.73 -6.05 -24.18
C GLU A 187 14.78 -6.89 -23.33
N PHE A 188 15.21 -8.10 -22.96
CA PHE A 188 14.47 -8.95 -22.04
C PHE A 188 14.41 -8.30 -20.66
N LEU A 189 15.53 -7.83 -20.10
CA LEU A 189 15.55 -7.15 -18.80
C LEU A 189 14.63 -5.93 -18.77
N ASN A 190 14.67 -5.10 -19.82
CA ASN A 190 13.85 -3.90 -19.97
C ASN A 190 12.34 -4.21 -19.99
N SER A 191 11.94 -5.39 -20.46
CA SER A 191 10.55 -5.84 -20.46
C SER A 191 10.04 -6.23 -19.06
N LEU A 192 10.94 -6.53 -18.12
CA LEU A 192 10.57 -7.00 -16.78
C LEU A 192 10.10 -5.85 -15.89
N SER A 193 9.04 -6.12 -15.13
CA SER A 193 8.50 -5.21 -14.10
C SER A 193 8.43 -5.91 -12.73
N PRO A 194 9.57 -6.29 -12.13
CA PRO A 194 9.55 -7.03 -10.87
C PRO A 194 9.02 -6.17 -9.71
N SER A 195 8.41 -6.85 -8.74
CA SER A 195 7.84 -6.19 -7.56
C SER A 195 8.88 -5.38 -6.80
N GLY A 196 8.48 -4.21 -6.31
CA GLY A 196 9.39 -3.33 -5.55
C GLY A 196 10.46 -2.64 -6.38
N THR A 197 10.42 -2.71 -7.72
CA THR A 197 11.28 -1.90 -8.61
C THR A 197 10.44 -1.03 -9.54
N PRO A 198 10.95 0.14 -9.96
CA PRO A 198 10.30 0.98 -10.97
C PRO A 198 10.32 0.31 -12.35
N PRO A 199 9.41 0.70 -13.26
CA PRO A 199 9.46 0.24 -14.65
C PRO A 199 10.74 0.73 -15.35
N HIS A 200 11.11 0.04 -16.43
CA HIS A 200 12.22 0.46 -17.28
C HIS A 200 11.97 1.87 -17.85
N LYS A 201 10.81 2.06 -18.50
CA LYS A 201 10.33 3.36 -18.95
C LYS A 201 9.47 4.00 -17.87
N LEU A 202 10.00 5.04 -17.21
CA LEU A 202 9.28 5.82 -16.21
C LEU A 202 8.89 7.17 -16.80
N ILE A 203 7.59 7.39 -17.00
CA ILE A 203 7.03 8.64 -17.55
C ILE A 203 6.52 9.49 -16.40
N LEU A 204 7.01 10.73 -16.28
CA LEU A 204 6.62 11.65 -15.21
C LEU A 204 6.19 13.00 -15.76
N LYS A 205 5.33 13.69 -15.01
CA LYS A 205 4.89 15.06 -15.26
C LYS A 205 5.06 15.89 -13.98
N ILE A 206 5.37 17.19 -14.12
CA ILE A 206 5.45 18.09 -12.96
C ILE A 206 4.09 18.16 -12.28
N GLY A 207 4.05 18.08 -10.96
CA GLY A 207 2.83 18.09 -10.16
C GLY A 207 2.22 16.71 -9.90
N SER A 208 2.68 15.65 -10.57
CA SER A 208 2.18 14.29 -10.29
C SER A 208 2.61 13.81 -8.88
N PRO A 209 1.70 13.14 -8.15
CA PRO A 209 2.05 12.42 -6.94
C PRO A 209 2.83 11.14 -7.31
N ILE A 210 3.92 10.90 -6.60
CA ILE A 210 4.73 9.69 -6.68
C ILE A 210 4.91 9.07 -5.29
N ILE A 211 5.28 7.79 -5.25
CA ILE A 211 5.55 7.06 -4.01
C ILE A 211 6.97 6.49 -4.04
N LEU A 212 7.69 6.63 -2.93
CA LEU A 212 9.03 6.06 -2.78
C LEU A 212 8.97 4.55 -2.60
N LEU A 213 9.89 3.85 -3.26
CA LEU A 213 10.04 2.39 -3.22
C LEU A 213 11.17 1.93 -2.30
N ARG A 214 11.99 2.86 -1.80
CA ARG A 214 13.16 2.59 -0.95
C ARG A 214 13.25 3.59 0.19
N ASN A 215 13.91 3.17 1.26
CA ASN A 215 14.30 4.06 2.34
C ASN A 215 15.52 4.85 1.87
N LEU A 216 15.42 6.18 1.88
CA LEU A 216 16.52 7.08 1.53
C LEU A 216 17.07 7.77 2.77
N SER A 217 16.18 8.30 3.60
CA SER A 217 16.54 9.01 4.83
C SER A 217 15.43 8.85 5.88
N PRO A 218 15.40 7.73 6.62
CA PRO A 218 14.48 7.55 7.74
C PRO A 218 14.66 8.64 8.81
N PRO A 219 13.58 9.07 9.49
CA PRO A 219 12.21 8.59 9.37
C PRO A 219 11.38 9.30 8.28
N LYS A 220 11.95 10.30 7.58
CA LYS A 220 11.21 11.18 6.66
C LYS A 220 10.97 10.55 5.29
N LEU A 221 12.02 10.01 4.67
CA LEU A 221 11.99 9.44 3.32
C LEU A 221 12.13 7.93 3.39
N CYS A 222 10.99 7.27 3.56
CA CYS A 222 10.87 5.83 3.68
C CYS A 222 10.10 5.26 2.47
N ASN A 223 10.18 3.94 2.29
CA ASN A 223 9.33 3.22 1.36
C ASN A 223 7.86 3.47 1.72
N GLY A 224 7.08 3.96 0.77
CA GLY A 224 5.68 4.35 0.97
C GLY A 224 5.45 5.85 1.17
N THR A 225 6.49 6.66 1.40
CA THR A 225 6.33 8.12 1.48
C THR A 225 5.84 8.65 0.14
N ARG A 226 4.72 9.40 0.15
CA ARG A 226 4.18 10.07 -1.04
C ARG A 226 4.85 11.43 -1.20
N LEU A 227 5.18 11.79 -2.44
CA LEU A 227 5.81 13.04 -2.81
C LEU A 227 5.04 13.66 -3.98
N GLN A 228 5.08 14.99 -4.13
CA GLN A 228 4.63 15.67 -5.34
C GLN A 228 5.85 16.22 -6.08
N ILE A 229 5.93 15.95 -7.39
CA ILE A 229 7.02 16.42 -8.24
C ILE A 229 6.91 17.94 -8.41
N LYS A 230 8.03 18.65 -8.17
CA LYS A 230 8.17 20.09 -8.41
C LYS A 230 9.10 20.39 -9.59
N SER A 231 10.15 19.58 -9.78
CA SER A 231 11.08 19.73 -10.90
C SER A 231 11.62 18.39 -11.37
N LEU A 232 11.89 18.31 -12.68
CA LEU A 232 12.30 17.09 -13.39
C LEU A 232 13.66 17.29 -14.06
N LYS A 233 14.76 17.02 -13.34
CA LYS A 233 16.13 17.08 -13.88
C LYS A 233 16.59 15.69 -14.36
N ASN A 234 17.68 15.63 -15.11
CA ASN A 234 18.10 14.37 -15.77
C ASN A 234 18.43 13.24 -14.79
N CYS A 235 19.10 13.57 -13.68
CA CYS A 235 19.53 12.60 -12.66
C CYS A 235 18.93 12.87 -11.27
N LEU A 236 17.98 13.82 -11.17
CA LEU A 236 17.45 14.28 -9.90
C LEU A 236 15.99 14.70 -10.05
N LEU A 237 15.14 14.25 -9.13
CA LEU A 237 13.79 14.79 -8.97
C LEU A 237 13.79 15.74 -7.77
N GLU A 238 13.17 16.90 -7.94
CA GLU A 238 12.86 17.78 -6.80
C GLU A 238 11.39 17.58 -6.47
N CYS A 239 11.12 17.24 -5.22
CA CYS A 239 9.78 16.90 -4.77
C CYS A 239 9.47 17.54 -3.43
N ILE A 240 8.19 17.69 -3.12
CA ILE A 240 7.71 18.04 -1.78
C ILE A 240 7.10 16.80 -1.12
N ILE A 241 7.38 16.58 0.15
CA ILE A 241 6.79 15.47 0.91
C ILE A 241 5.31 15.74 1.16
N LEU A 242 4.44 14.77 0.81
CA LEU A 242 3.00 14.87 1.01
C LEU A 242 2.55 14.31 2.36
N THR A 243 3.21 13.28 2.89
CA THR A 243 2.74 12.55 4.08
C THR A 243 3.85 12.32 5.10
N GLY A 244 3.47 12.21 6.38
CA GLY A 244 4.36 11.82 7.47
C GLY A 244 5.07 12.99 8.16
N CYS A 245 6.09 12.68 8.97
CA CYS A 245 6.78 13.64 9.83
C CYS A 245 7.54 14.74 9.09
N GLY A 246 7.85 14.56 7.79
CA GLY A 246 8.50 15.55 6.95
C GLY A 246 7.57 16.27 5.99
N ALA A 247 6.25 16.18 6.16
CA ALA A 247 5.28 16.79 5.24
C ALA A 247 5.56 18.29 5.01
N GLY A 248 5.53 18.71 3.75
CA GLY A 248 5.86 20.08 3.33
C GLY A 248 7.33 20.36 3.04
N GLU A 249 8.25 19.47 3.42
CA GLU A 249 9.67 19.65 3.14
C GLU A 249 10.01 19.36 1.67
N MET A 250 10.88 20.19 1.09
CA MET A 250 11.47 19.95 -0.23
C MET A 250 12.62 18.94 -0.11
N VAL A 251 12.61 17.96 -1.01
CA VAL A 251 13.58 16.87 -1.04
C VAL A 251 14.06 16.56 -2.44
N LEU A 252 15.24 15.95 -2.51
CA LEU A 252 15.89 15.55 -3.74
C LEU A 252 15.92 14.02 -3.81
N VAL A 253 15.40 13.46 -4.90
CA VAL A 253 15.37 12.01 -5.12
C VAL A 253 16.30 11.66 -6.28
N PRO A 254 17.47 11.05 -6.02
CA PRO A 254 18.40 10.64 -7.07
C PRO A 254 17.99 9.30 -7.69
N ARG A 255 18.59 8.98 -8.84
CA ARG A 255 18.57 7.60 -9.36
C ARG A 255 19.43 6.70 -8.47
N MET A 256 19.03 5.45 -8.31
CA MET A 256 19.80 4.47 -7.55
C MET A 256 19.70 3.07 -8.15
N PRO A 257 20.70 2.21 -7.94
CA PRO A 257 20.60 0.81 -8.32
C PRO A 257 19.63 0.06 -7.41
N MET A 258 18.81 -0.81 -8.00
CA MET A 258 17.90 -1.71 -7.30
C MET A 258 18.06 -3.11 -7.87
N ILE A 259 18.18 -4.10 -6.99
CA ILE A 259 18.27 -5.51 -7.34
C ILE A 259 16.93 -6.17 -6.96
N PRO A 260 16.15 -6.69 -7.93
CA PRO A 260 14.97 -7.51 -7.65
C PRO A 260 15.36 -8.81 -6.95
N THR A 261 14.56 -9.24 -5.99
CA THR A 261 14.80 -10.49 -5.23
C THR A 261 13.87 -11.62 -5.60
N ASN A 262 12.94 -11.39 -6.54
CA ASN A 262 11.84 -12.30 -6.86
C ASN A 262 11.98 -12.99 -8.24
N LEU A 263 13.21 -13.04 -8.77
CA LEU A 263 13.54 -13.64 -10.06
C LEU A 263 14.56 -14.77 -9.86
N PRO A 264 14.59 -15.77 -10.78
CA PRO A 264 15.54 -16.89 -10.69
C PRO A 264 16.99 -16.49 -11.01
N PHE A 265 17.21 -15.26 -11.47
CA PHE A 265 18.51 -14.66 -11.76
C PHE A 265 18.57 -13.26 -11.14
N GLN A 266 19.76 -12.67 -11.06
CA GLN A 266 19.95 -11.33 -10.50
C GLN A 266 20.38 -10.32 -11.55
N PHE A 267 19.62 -9.23 -11.64
CA PHE A 267 20.03 -8.06 -12.41
C PHE A 267 19.85 -6.79 -11.58
N LYS A 268 20.56 -5.74 -11.96
CA LYS A 268 20.52 -4.43 -11.35
C LYS A 268 19.81 -3.46 -12.28
N ARG A 269 18.76 -2.81 -11.78
CA ARG A 269 18.07 -1.71 -12.45
C ARG A 269 18.47 -0.38 -11.82
N HIS A 270 19.13 0.50 -12.58
CA HIS A 270 19.46 1.85 -12.15
C HIS A 270 18.40 2.84 -12.62
N GLN A 271 17.58 3.34 -11.69
CA GLN A 271 16.42 4.20 -11.98
C GLN A 271 16.04 5.01 -10.73
N PHE A 272 15.20 6.03 -10.87
CA PHE A 272 14.57 6.67 -9.70
C PHE A 272 13.74 5.66 -8.90
N PRO A 273 13.87 5.58 -7.57
CA PRO A 273 13.17 4.61 -6.74
C PRO A 273 11.72 5.02 -6.47
N VAL A 274 10.96 5.35 -7.52
CA VAL A 274 9.61 5.92 -7.43
C VAL A 274 8.64 5.29 -8.42
N LYS A 275 7.35 5.36 -8.11
CA LYS A 275 6.23 5.09 -9.05
C LYS A 275 5.20 6.20 -8.93
N LEU A 276 4.36 6.37 -9.96
CA LEU A 276 3.16 7.20 -9.87
C LEU A 276 2.25 6.71 -8.75
N SER A 277 1.57 7.65 -8.10
CA SER A 277 0.79 7.42 -6.88
C SER A 277 -0.56 8.14 -6.88
N PHE A 278 -1.21 8.25 -8.05
CA PHE A 278 -2.63 8.60 -8.13
C PHE A 278 -3.49 7.44 -7.63
N ALA A 279 -3.11 6.23 -8.05
CA ALA A 279 -3.60 4.98 -7.50
C ALA A 279 -2.49 4.28 -6.71
N MET A 280 -2.87 3.50 -5.70
CA MET A 280 -1.97 2.62 -4.95
C MET A 280 -2.66 1.33 -4.54
N THR A 281 -1.89 0.30 -4.19
CA THR A 281 -2.50 -0.95 -3.74
C THR A 281 -3.12 -0.79 -2.36
N ILE A 282 -4.20 -1.53 -2.09
CA ILE A 282 -4.83 -1.57 -0.76
C ILE A 282 -3.79 -1.91 0.33
N ASN A 283 -2.86 -2.82 0.04
CA ASN A 283 -1.77 -3.19 0.94
C ASN A 283 -0.85 -1.99 1.28
N LYS A 284 -0.59 -1.10 0.31
CA LYS A 284 0.22 0.12 0.53
C LYS A 284 -0.56 1.20 1.28
N ALA A 285 -1.88 1.24 1.14
CA ALA A 285 -2.74 2.17 1.87
C ALA A 285 -2.97 1.78 3.34
N GLN A 286 -2.58 0.57 3.75
CA GLN A 286 -2.74 0.13 5.13
C GLN A 286 -2.04 1.08 6.12
N GLY A 287 -2.81 1.60 7.08
CA GLY A 287 -2.32 2.56 8.08
C GLY A 287 -2.44 4.03 7.65
N GLN A 288 -2.73 4.31 6.37
CA GLN A 288 -3.00 5.67 5.89
C GLN A 288 -4.46 6.05 6.15
N THR A 289 -4.73 7.35 6.29
CA THR A 289 -6.08 7.93 6.34
C THR A 289 -6.24 8.83 5.14
N LEU A 290 -7.32 8.66 4.38
CA LEU A 290 -7.66 9.45 3.21
C LEU A 290 -9.00 10.15 3.46
N ASN A 291 -9.15 11.39 3.02
CA ASN A 291 -10.43 12.08 3.10
C ASN A 291 -11.36 11.65 1.96
N VAL A 292 -10.80 11.38 0.77
CA VAL A 292 -11.53 10.86 -0.39
C VAL A 292 -10.76 9.67 -0.93
N ALA A 293 -11.44 8.54 -1.07
CA ALA A 293 -10.83 7.37 -1.67
C ALA A 293 -11.85 6.59 -2.48
N ASP A 294 -11.42 6.19 -3.67
CA ASP A 294 -12.21 5.33 -4.53
C ASP A 294 -11.59 3.95 -4.57
N LEU A 295 -12.42 2.92 -4.62
CA LEU A 295 -11.98 1.54 -4.73
C LEU A 295 -12.31 0.99 -6.11
N ASP A 296 -11.28 0.60 -6.85
CA ASP A 296 -11.43 -0.22 -8.05
C ASP A 296 -11.34 -1.71 -7.66
N LEU A 297 -12.52 -2.33 -7.52
CA LEU A 297 -12.71 -3.74 -7.22
C LEU A 297 -13.17 -4.53 -8.45
N THR A 298 -12.88 -4.04 -9.66
CA THR A 298 -13.08 -4.82 -10.91
C THR A 298 -12.33 -6.15 -10.89
N VAL A 299 -11.17 -6.17 -10.24
CA VAL A 299 -10.54 -7.38 -9.71
C VAL A 299 -10.87 -7.47 -8.22
N GLN A 300 -11.32 -8.66 -7.79
CA GLN A 300 -11.73 -8.89 -6.41
C GLN A 300 -10.55 -8.89 -5.43
N CYS A 301 -10.83 -8.59 -4.17
CA CYS A 301 -9.87 -8.80 -3.09
C CYS A 301 -9.55 -10.30 -2.96
N PHE A 302 -8.28 -10.62 -2.68
CA PHE A 302 -7.79 -12.01 -2.67
C PHE A 302 -7.09 -12.40 -1.37
N SER A 303 -6.83 -11.44 -0.48
CA SER A 303 -6.06 -11.63 0.75
C SER A 303 -6.87 -11.30 1.99
N HIS A 304 -6.53 -11.95 3.12
CA HIS A 304 -7.12 -11.67 4.43
C HIS A 304 -7.18 -10.17 4.73
N GLY A 305 -8.37 -9.68 5.10
CA GLY A 305 -8.54 -8.32 5.61
C GLY A 305 -8.32 -7.22 4.57
N GLN A 306 -8.08 -7.56 3.30
CA GLN A 306 -7.80 -6.60 2.25
C GLN A 306 -9.01 -5.67 2.02
N LEU A 307 -10.21 -6.23 1.87
CA LEU A 307 -11.44 -5.44 1.74
C LEU A 307 -11.68 -4.56 2.97
N TYR A 308 -11.49 -5.10 4.17
CA TYR A 308 -11.61 -4.34 5.42
C TYR A 308 -10.64 -3.16 5.47
N VAL A 309 -9.38 -3.35 5.06
CA VAL A 309 -8.40 -2.26 4.95
C VAL A 309 -8.89 -1.21 3.96
N ALA A 310 -9.34 -1.61 2.77
CA ALA A 310 -9.79 -0.70 1.72
C ALA A 310 -10.95 0.21 2.19
N LEU A 311 -12.01 -0.39 2.71
CA LEU A 311 -13.20 0.34 3.16
C LEU A 311 -12.93 1.23 4.39
N SER A 312 -11.97 0.85 5.25
CA SER A 312 -11.64 1.59 6.48
C SER A 312 -10.66 2.76 6.29
N ARG A 313 -10.26 3.08 5.04
CA ARG A 313 -9.31 4.19 4.76
C ARG A 313 -9.96 5.57 4.83
N VAL A 314 -11.25 5.66 4.54
CA VAL A 314 -12.02 6.91 4.57
C VAL A 314 -12.47 7.26 5.98
N THR A 315 -12.69 8.55 6.22
CA THR A 315 -13.25 9.09 7.47
C THR A 315 -14.78 9.13 7.47
N CYS A 316 -15.40 9.05 6.29
CA CYS A 316 -16.82 9.26 6.07
C CYS A 316 -17.31 8.37 4.92
N LYS A 317 -18.48 7.72 5.07
CA LYS A 317 -19.08 6.88 4.01
C LYS A 317 -19.28 7.69 2.72
N GLN A 318 -19.59 8.98 2.86
CA GLN A 318 -19.93 9.85 1.75
C GLN A 318 -18.77 10.06 0.76
N ASN A 319 -17.54 9.79 1.19
CA ASN A 319 -16.34 9.98 0.39
C ASN A 319 -15.73 8.64 -0.08
N LEU A 320 -16.53 7.57 -0.07
CA LEU A 320 -16.14 6.23 -0.51
C LEU A 320 -17.00 5.79 -1.70
N PHE A 321 -16.38 5.86 -2.87
CA PHE A 321 -16.98 5.38 -4.11
C PHE A 321 -16.31 4.08 -4.51
N VAL A 322 -17.09 3.12 -5.01
CA VAL A 322 -16.58 1.79 -5.32
C VAL A 322 -17.08 1.34 -6.67
N MET A 323 -16.15 0.92 -7.52
CA MET A 323 -16.45 0.18 -8.73
C MET A 323 -16.29 -1.30 -8.45
N ALA A 324 -17.42 -2.02 -8.36
CA ALA A 324 -17.47 -3.46 -8.16
C ALA A 324 -18.48 -4.06 -9.16
N PRO A 325 -18.07 -5.01 -10.01
CA PRO A 325 -19.01 -5.74 -10.85
C PRO A 325 -20.13 -6.34 -10.01
N GLU A 326 -21.39 -6.19 -10.45
CA GLU A 326 -22.59 -6.70 -9.76
C GLU A 326 -22.85 -6.08 -8.38
N GLY A 327 -22.10 -5.06 -7.95
CA GLY A 327 -22.22 -4.47 -6.61
C GLY A 327 -21.70 -5.37 -5.47
N GLU A 328 -21.05 -6.48 -5.80
CA GLU A 328 -20.52 -7.45 -4.84
C GLU A 328 -19.02 -7.67 -4.99
N THR A 329 -18.36 -8.06 -3.91
CA THR A 329 -16.93 -8.43 -3.96
C THR A 329 -16.60 -9.52 -2.96
N LEU A 330 -15.50 -10.26 -3.17
CA LEU A 330 -15.05 -11.29 -2.26
C LEU A 330 -14.52 -10.68 -0.95
N ASN A 331 -14.99 -11.19 0.19
CA ASN A 331 -14.47 -10.81 1.49
C ASN A 331 -13.66 -11.97 2.09
N VAL A 332 -12.33 -11.91 1.95
CA VAL A 332 -11.42 -12.94 2.46
C VAL A 332 -11.10 -12.64 3.93
N VAL A 333 -11.55 -13.52 4.82
CA VAL A 333 -11.27 -13.48 6.25
C VAL A 333 -10.85 -14.88 6.72
N TYR A 334 -9.85 -14.93 7.60
CA TYR A 334 -9.26 -16.16 8.13
C TYR A 334 -9.63 -16.25 9.62
N PRO A 335 -10.69 -16.97 10.00
CA PRO A 335 -11.14 -17.04 11.39
C PRO A 335 -10.08 -17.57 12.37
N GLU A 336 -9.13 -18.36 11.87
CA GLU A 336 -8.02 -18.93 12.63
C GLU A 336 -7.12 -17.89 13.29
N ILE A 337 -7.11 -16.65 12.75
CA ILE A 337 -6.36 -15.55 13.36
C ILE A 337 -7.06 -14.98 14.59
N PHE A 338 -8.37 -15.18 14.74
CA PHE A 338 -9.11 -14.62 15.87
C PHE A 338 -9.08 -15.54 17.10
N ASN A 339 -8.94 -16.84 16.87
CA ASN A 339 -9.07 -17.90 17.89
C ASN A 339 -7.74 -18.30 18.58
N THR A 340 -6.74 -17.43 18.55
CA THR A 340 -5.38 -17.62 19.13
C THR A 340 -4.99 -16.52 20.09
#